data_AF-A0A972T9W3-F1
#
_entry.id   AF-A0A972T9W3-F1
#
_cell.length_a   1.000
_cell.length_b   1.000
_cell.length_c   1.000
_cell.angle_alpha   90.00
_cell.angle_beta   90.00
_cell.angle_gamma   90.00
#
_symmetry.space_group_name_H-M   'P 1'
#
loop_
_entity.id
_entity.type
_entity.pdbx_description
1 polymer ?
#
loop_
_entity_poly.entity_id
_entity_poly.type
_entity_poly.pdbx_seq_one_letter_code
_entity_poly.pdbx_strand_id
1 'polypeptide(L)'
;MKILIMIEQVIVESISGALRDEGFKVAIEVANLYRSADVAAIDTKGDIWIIECKVTSIGRAIEQLKTHKISADKVFIGTYYRKTRDITLKKIKDAGMGLIYVMPDGSLYEFVKAPNNTNLWKPARERLLKRIQEAD
;
A
#
# COMPACT_ATOMS: atom_id res chain seq x y z
N MET A 1 12.25 -2.79 19.38
CA MET A 1 11.99 -1.80 18.31
C MET A 1 12.72 -2.15 17.01
N LYS A 2 14.04 -2.42 17.02
CA LYS A 2 14.80 -2.83 15.81
C LYS A 2 14.21 -4.04 15.05
N ILE A 3 13.75 -5.07 15.77
CA ILE A 3 13.18 -6.29 15.14
C ILE A 3 11.92 -5.98 14.32
N LEU A 4 11.04 -5.10 14.82
CA LEU A 4 9.80 -4.77 14.10
C LEU A 4 10.08 -4.01 12.80
N ILE A 5 11.08 -3.12 12.81
CA ILE A 5 11.52 -2.39 11.62
C ILE A 5 12.08 -3.35 10.57
N MET A 6 12.91 -4.31 10.98
CA MET A 6 13.43 -5.35 10.07
C MET A 6 12.29 -6.18 9.46
N ILE A 7 11.26 -6.51 10.26
CA ILE A 7 10.12 -7.29 9.78
C ILE A 7 9.25 -6.47 8.81
N GLU A 8 9.05 -5.17 9.05
CA GLU A 8 8.34 -4.26 8.13
C GLU A 8 9.07 -4.13 6.79
N GLN A 9 10.40 -4.04 6.82
CA GLN A 9 11.20 -4.01 5.60
C GLN A 9 11.04 -5.30 4.76
N VAL A 10 10.97 -6.47 5.39
CA VAL A 10 10.73 -7.72 4.65
C VAL A 10 9.33 -7.75 4.01
N ILE A 11 8.32 -7.11 4.62
CA ILE A 11 6.99 -6.94 3.98
C ILE A 11 7.11 -6.07 2.74
N VAL A 12 7.80 -4.92 2.86
CA VAL A 12 8.04 -4.00 1.75
C VAL A 12 8.77 -4.69 0.60
N GLU A 13 9.83 -5.44 0.90
CA GLU A 13 10.60 -6.21 -0.08
C GLU A 13 9.74 -7.29 -0.76
N SER A 14 8.96 -8.05 0.01
CA SER A 14 8.08 -9.10 -0.55
C SER A 14 7.00 -8.52 -1.45
N ILE A 15 6.34 -7.45 -1.00
CA ILE A 15 5.29 -6.77 -1.77
C ILE A 15 5.88 -6.15 -3.04
N SER A 16 6.98 -5.41 -2.91
CA SER A 16 7.57 -4.73 -4.05
C SER A 16 8.14 -5.71 -5.08
N GLY A 17 8.73 -6.83 -4.64
CA GLY A 17 9.19 -7.91 -5.52
C GLY A 17 8.05 -8.53 -6.32
N ALA A 18 7.00 -8.99 -5.63
CA ALA A 18 5.86 -9.62 -6.29
C ALA A 18 5.12 -8.66 -7.24
N LEU A 19 4.97 -7.38 -6.89
CA LEU A 19 4.38 -6.40 -7.79
C LEU A 19 5.23 -6.18 -9.06
N ARG A 20 6.56 -6.15 -8.94
CA ARG A 20 7.45 -6.07 -10.11
C ARG A 20 7.33 -7.30 -11.00
N ASP A 21 7.24 -8.49 -10.41
CA ASP A 21 7.04 -9.75 -11.15
C ASP A 21 5.70 -9.77 -11.91
N GLU A 22 4.68 -9.07 -11.39
CA GLU A 22 3.40 -8.84 -12.06
C GLU A 22 3.42 -7.69 -13.09
N GLY A 23 4.57 -7.05 -13.30
CA GLY A 23 4.77 -6.00 -14.30
C GLY A 23 4.40 -4.59 -13.83
N PHE A 24 4.28 -4.36 -12.52
CA PHE A 24 4.11 -3.02 -11.97
C PHE A 24 5.44 -2.26 -11.98
N LYS A 25 5.37 -0.94 -12.16
CA LYS A 25 6.48 -0.05 -11.78
C LYS A 25 6.39 0.24 -10.30
N VAL A 26 7.47 0.05 -9.54
CA VAL A 26 7.42 0.10 -8.07
C VAL A 26 8.51 0.99 -7.50
N ALA A 27 8.08 1.91 -6.64
CA ALA A 27 8.94 2.79 -5.87
C ALA A 27 8.67 2.63 -4.37
N ILE A 28 9.74 2.69 -3.58
CA ILE A 28 9.73 2.45 -2.13
C ILE A 28 10.05 3.77 -1.41
N GLU A 29 9.42 4.02 -0.26
CA GLU A 29 9.62 5.25 0.54
C GLU A 29 9.38 6.53 -0.27
N VAL A 30 8.25 6.57 -0.97
CA VAL A 30 7.94 7.66 -1.91
C VAL A 30 7.23 8.80 -1.20
N ALA A 31 7.81 10.00 -1.29
CA ALA A 31 7.15 11.21 -0.80
C ALA A 31 5.80 11.42 -1.51
N ASN A 32 4.72 11.51 -0.74
CA ASN A 32 3.37 11.81 -1.20
C ASN A 32 2.68 12.80 -0.25
N LEU A 33 2.36 13.98 -0.78
CA LEU A 33 1.88 15.11 0.03
C LEU A 33 2.87 15.44 1.16
N TYR A 34 2.47 15.31 2.42
CA TYR A 34 3.29 15.60 3.60
C TYR A 34 3.77 14.32 4.32
N ARG A 35 3.66 13.15 3.67
CA ARG A 35 4.04 11.84 4.22
C ARG A 35 4.90 11.04 3.22
N SER A 36 5.56 9.99 3.70
CA SER A 36 6.17 8.95 2.86
C SER A 36 5.19 7.80 2.73
N ALA A 37 5.07 7.20 1.55
CA ALA A 37 4.40 5.92 1.34
C ALA A 37 5.44 4.81 1.34
N ASP A 38 5.21 3.75 2.13
CA ASP A 38 6.15 2.62 2.21
C ASP A 38 6.37 1.98 0.82
N VAL A 39 5.28 1.72 0.08
CA VAL A 39 5.32 1.30 -1.33
C VAL A 39 4.31 2.10 -2.15
N ALA A 40 4.75 2.59 -3.30
CA ALA A 40 3.90 3.14 -4.34
C ALA A 40 4.15 2.42 -5.66
N ALA A 41 3.10 2.03 -6.37
CA ALA A 41 3.22 1.25 -7.59
C ALA A 41 2.26 1.74 -8.67
N ILE A 42 2.61 1.54 -9.94
CA ILE A 42 1.76 1.79 -11.10
C ILE A 42 1.48 0.43 -11.75
N ASP A 43 0.20 0.06 -11.83
CA ASP A 43 -0.19 -1.19 -12.49
C ASP A 43 -0.13 -1.06 -14.03
N THR A 44 -0.31 -2.18 -14.73
CA THR A 44 -0.25 -2.23 -16.20
C THR A 44 -1.34 -1.41 -16.90
N LYS A 45 -2.36 -0.93 -16.16
CA LYS A 45 -3.42 -0.07 -16.66
C LYS A 45 -3.19 1.40 -16.31
N GLY A 46 -2.15 1.71 -15.53
CA GLY A 46 -1.82 3.06 -15.09
C GLY A 46 -2.51 3.50 -13.80
N ASP A 47 -3.16 2.59 -13.07
CA ASP A 47 -3.67 2.90 -11.72
C ASP A 47 -2.51 2.98 -10.73
N ILE A 48 -2.53 3.98 -9.87
CA ILE A 48 -1.55 4.17 -8.79
C ILE A 48 -2.05 3.50 -7.52
N TRP A 49 -1.25 2.57 -7.02
CA TRP A 49 -1.47 1.87 -5.77
C TRP A 49 -0.52 2.45 -4.72
N ILE A 50 -1.04 2.74 -3.52
CA ILE A 50 -0.21 3.00 -2.34
C ILE A 50 -0.45 1.91 -1.31
N ILE A 51 0.62 1.36 -0.76
CA ILE A 51 0.57 0.31 0.24
C ILE A 51 1.35 0.78 1.48
N GLU A 52 0.68 0.83 2.63
CA GLU A 52 1.30 1.07 3.93
C GLU A 52 1.53 -0.28 4.63
N CYS A 53 2.79 -0.62 4.83
CA CYS A 53 3.24 -1.87 5.42
C CYS A 53 3.29 -1.74 6.94
N LYS A 54 2.62 -2.64 7.65
CA LYS A 54 2.62 -2.63 9.12
C LYS A 54 2.58 -4.03 9.70
N VAL A 55 3.43 -4.30 10.69
CA VAL A 55 3.36 -5.54 11.48
C VAL A 55 2.34 -5.41 12.61
N THR A 56 2.15 -4.21 13.13
CA THR A 56 1.22 -3.91 14.23
C THR A 56 0.47 -2.61 13.96
N SER A 57 -0.55 -2.30 14.77
CA SER A 57 -1.21 -0.99 14.72
C SER A 57 -1.87 -0.63 13.38
N ILE A 58 -2.62 -1.57 12.78
CA ILE A 58 -3.41 -1.36 11.55
C ILE A 58 -4.26 -0.07 11.60
N GLY A 59 -4.76 0.30 12.77
CA GLY A 59 -5.50 1.56 12.93
C GLY A 59 -4.71 2.82 12.54
N ARG A 60 -3.38 2.84 12.76
CA ARG A 60 -2.53 3.95 12.33
C ARG A 60 -2.35 3.98 10.81
N ALA A 61 -2.19 2.81 10.19
CA ALA A 61 -2.13 2.70 8.72
C ALA A 61 -3.40 3.26 8.08
N ILE A 62 -4.58 2.99 8.66
CA ILE A 62 -5.83 3.57 8.17
C ILE A 62 -5.77 5.11 8.16
N GLU A 63 -5.28 5.74 9.22
CA GLU A 63 -5.16 7.21 9.25
C GLU A 63 -4.12 7.76 8.26
N GLN A 64 -3.01 7.06 8.06
CA GLN A 64 -2.00 7.43 7.05
C GLN A 64 -2.61 7.35 5.64
N LEU A 65 -3.24 6.22 5.31
CA LEU A 65 -3.79 5.97 3.98
C LEU A 65 -4.92 6.93 3.60
N LYS A 66 -5.66 7.50 4.55
CA LYS A 66 -6.63 8.57 4.24
C LYS A 66 -5.99 9.75 3.49
N THR A 67 -4.74 10.09 3.83
CA THR A 67 -3.98 11.14 3.14
C THR A 67 -3.56 10.66 1.75
N HIS A 68 -3.06 9.43 1.64
CA HIS A 68 -2.61 8.87 0.36
C HIS A 68 -3.75 8.68 -0.65
N LYS A 69 -4.99 8.42 -0.19
CA LYS A 69 -6.18 8.36 -1.05
C LYS A 69 -6.37 9.62 -1.89
N ILE A 70 -5.93 10.80 -1.44
CA ILE A 70 -6.08 12.05 -2.21
C ILE A 70 -5.42 11.96 -3.59
N SER A 71 -4.34 11.17 -3.74
CA SER A 71 -3.56 11.06 -4.98
C SER A 71 -3.43 9.65 -5.55
N ALA A 72 -3.82 8.61 -4.83
CA ALA A 72 -3.74 7.22 -5.29
C ALA A 72 -5.11 6.65 -5.67
N ASP A 73 -5.16 5.94 -6.80
CA ASP A 73 -6.37 5.28 -7.31
C ASP A 73 -6.82 4.15 -6.37
N LYS A 74 -5.86 3.43 -5.77
CA LYS A 74 -6.11 2.39 -4.76
C LYS A 74 -5.15 2.55 -3.59
N VAL A 75 -5.65 2.20 -2.40
CA VAL A 75 -4.83 2.17 -1.18
C VAL A 75 -4.98 0.86 -0.45
N PHE A 76 -3.89 0.35 0.09
CA PHE A 76 -3.83 -0.94 0.76
C PHE A 76 -3.03 -0.86 2.04
N ILE A 77 -3.36 -1.75 2.97
CA ILE A 77 -2.51 -2.09 4.09
C ILE A 77 -1.78 -3.39 3.72
N GLY A 78 -0.45 -3.40 3.82
CA GLY A 78 0.38 -4.58 3.66
C GLY A 78 0.76 -5.17 5.03
N THR A 79 0.58 -6.46 5.22
CA THR A 79 0.98 -7.14 6.47
C THR A 79 1.26 -8.62 6.25
N TYR A 80 1.92 -9.32 7.18
CA TYR A 80 2.01 -10.78 7.10
C TYR A 80 0.66 -11.43 7.34
N TYR A 81 0.47 -12.60 6.74
CA TYR A 81 -0.69 -13.42 7.03
C TYR A 81 -0.80 -13.72 8.54
N ARG A 82 -1.85 -13.19 9.14
CA ARG A 82 -2.33 -13.54 10.47
C ARG A 82 -3.83 -13.33 10.52
N LYS A 83 -4.51 -14.00 11.44
CA LYS A 83 -5.94 -13.78 11.67
C LYS A 83 -6.19 -12.33 12.10
N THR A 84 -6.68 -11.52 11.17
CA THR A 84 -7.14 -10.16 11.46
C THR A 84 -8.52 -10.21 12.09
N ARG A 85 -8.72 -9.47 13.18
CA ARG A 85 -10.01 -9.43 13.89
C ARG A 85 -11.09 -8.81 13.01
N ASP A 86 -12.33 -9.31 13.10
CA ASP A 86 -13.46 -8.83 12.29
C ASP A 86 -13.70 -7.32 12.43
N ILE A 87 -13.53 -6.78 13.64
CA ILE A 87 -13.66 -5.34 13.88
C ILE A 87 -12.61 -4.53 13.11
N THR A 88 -11.41 -5.07 12.92
CA THR A 88 -10.36 -4.43 12.13
C THR A 88 -10.67 -4.53 10.65
N LEU A 89 -11.13 -5.69 10.18
CA LEU A 89 -11.56 -5.88 8.79
C LEU A 89 -12.71 -4.93 8.42
N LYS A 90 -13.68 -4.78 9.32
CA LYS A 90 -14.78 -3.83 9.15
C LYS A 90 -14.26 -2.40 9.00
N LYS A 91 -13.34 -1.96 9.87
CA LYS A 91 -12.74 -0.61 9.77
C LYS A 91 -11.99 -0.38 8.45
N ILE A 92 -11.26 -1.38 7.95
CA ILE A 92 -10.57 -1.30 6.66
C ILE A 92 -11.57 -1.11 5.53
N LYS A 93 -12.63 -1.93 5.51
CA LYS A 93 -13.70 -1.87 4.50
C LYS A 93 -14.47 -0.55 4.56
N ASP A 94 -14.88 -0.12 5.75
CA ASP A 94 -15.61 1.14 5.96
C ASP A 94 -14.77 2.36 5.53
N ALA A 95 -13.44 2.29 5.64
CA ALA A 95 -12.53 3.32 5.15
C ALA A 95 -12.27 3.26 3.63
N GLY A 96 -12.79 2.24 2.94
CA GLY A 96 -12.58 1.98 1.51
C GLY A 96 -11.11 1.74 1.19
N MET A 97 -10.49 0.80 1.91
CA MET A 97 -9.09 0.41 1.76
C MET A 97 -9.00 -1.09 1.50
N GLY A 98 -7.96 -1.52 0.79
CA GLY A 98 -7.62 -2.93 0.63
C GLY A 98 -6.71 -3.47 1.73
N LEU A 99 -6.56 -4.79 1.77
CA LEU A 99 -5.64 -5.50 2.65
C LEU A 99 -4.92 -6.59 1.86
N ILE A 100 -3.60 -6.51 1.83
CA ILE A 100 -2.72 -7.50 1.20
C ILE A 100 -1.98 -8.24 2.32
N TYR A 101 -2.06 -9.57 2.26
CA TYR A 101 -1.21 -10.43 3.07
C TYR A 101 0.01 -10.89 2.30
N VAL A 102 1.17 -10.80 2.94
CA VAL A 102 2.35 -11.56 2.54
C VAL A 102 2.23 -12.94 3.20
N MET A 103 2.13 -13.97 2.35
CA MET A 103 2.05 -15.36 2.76
C MET A 103 3.44 -15.90 3.15
N PRO A 104 3.52 -17.02 3.89
CA PRO A 104 4.82 -17.57 4.31
C PRO A 104 5.78 -17.95 3.18
N ASP A 105 5.25 -18.22 1.98
CA ASP A 105 6.01 -18.52 0.77
C ASP A 105 6.43 -17.26 -0.01
N GLY A 106 6.14 -16.07 0.50
CA GLY A 106 6.42 -14.79 -0.14
C GLY A 106 5.34 -14.31 -1.12
N SER A 107 4.34 -15.14 -1.42
CA SER A 107 3.24 -14.74 -2.31
C SER A 107 2.32 -13.69 -1.68
N LEU A 108 1.64 -12.92 -2.52
CA LEU A 108 0.68 -11.92 -2.08
C LEU A 108 -0.75 -12.45 -2.17
N TYR A 109 -1.54 -12.20 -1.13
CA TYR A 109 -2.97 -12.49 -1.11
C TYR A 109 -3.78 -11.24 -0.79
N GLU A 110 -4.52 -10.74 -1.78
CA GLU A 110 -5.46 -9.64 -1.62
C GLU A 110 -6.73 -10.12 -0.88
N PHE A 111 -6.72 -9.98 0.44
CA PHE A 111 -7.80 -10.45 1.29
C PHE A 111 -9.01 -9.50 1.31
N VAL A 112 -8.76 -8.20 1.24
CA VAL A 112 -9.81 -7.18 1.05
C VAL A 112 -9.47 -6.40 -0.20
N LYS A 113 -10.42 -6.39 -1.15
CA LYS A 113 -10.25 -5.61 -2.37
C LYS A 113 -10.34 -4.12 -2.12
N ALA A 114 -9.37 -3.36 -2.62
CA ALA A 114 -9.46 -1.90 -2.58
C ALA A 114 -10.46 -1.41 -3.63
N PRO A 115 -11.44 -0.57 -3.26
CA PRO A 115 -12.27 0.09 -4.26
C PRO A 115 -11.44 1.13 -5.03
N ASN A 116 -11.78 1.36 -6.30
CA ASN A 116 -11.22 2.48 -7.05
C ASN A 116 -11.65 3.81 -6.43
N ASN A 117 -10.71 4.71 -6.23
CA ASN A 117 -10.99 6.06 -5.79
C ASN A 117 -11.34 6.96 -6.98
N THR A 118 -12.58 7.45 -7.01
CA THR A 118 -13.08 8.36 -8.04
C THR A 118 -12.84 9.85 -7.74
N ASN A 119 -12.45 10.19 -6.51
CA ASN A 119 -12.28 11.55 -6.02
C ASN A 119 -10.80 11.91 -5.84
N LEU A 120 -10.05 11.90 -6.94
CA LEU A 120 -8.61 12.18 -6.94
C LEU A 120 -8.31 13.65 -7.20
N TRP A 121 -7.37 14.20 -6.44
CA TRP A 121 -6.79 15.50 -6.74
C TRP A 121 -5.73 15.34 -7.85
N LYS A 122 -6.13 15.60 -9.10
CA LYS A 122 -5.33 15.33 -10.30
C LYS A 122 -3.87 15.83 -10.22
N PRO A 123 -3.58 17.09 -9.82
CA PRO A 123 -2.20 17.56 -9.67
C PRO A 123 -1.37 16.75 -8.68
N ALA A 124 -1.97 16.26 -7.59
CA ALA A 124 -1.25 15.42 -6.62
C ALA A 124 -0.98 14.02 -7.16
N ARG A 125 -1.95 13.44 -7.88
CA ARG A 125 -1.80 12.16 -8.60
C ARG A 125 -0.68 12.22 -9.63
N GLU A 126 -0.64 13.28 -10.45
CA GLU A 126 0.40 13.47 -11.48
C GLU A 126 1.81 13.61 -10.88
N ARG A 127 1.94 14.36 -9.77
CA ARG A 127 3.22 14.45 -9.04
C ARG A 127 3.66 13.10 -8.49
N LEU A 128 2.73 12.33 -7.94
CA LEU A 128 3.02 10.99 -7.43
C LEU A 128 3.43 10.06 -8.57
N LEU A 129 2.72 10.09 -9.70
CA LEU A 129 3.03 9.31 -10.90
C LEU A 129 4.48 9.55 -11.36
N LYS A 130 4.88 10.83 -11.48
CA LYS A 130 6.23 11.22 -11.89
C LYS A 130 7.30 10.67 -10.96
N ARG A 131 7.08 10.73 -9.64
CA ARG A 131 8.01 10.20 -8.64
C ARG A 131 8.20 8.70 -8.75
N ILE A 132 7.12 7.95 -8.98
CA ILE A 132 7.21 6.49 -9.15
C ILE A 132 7.98 6.17 -10.43
N GLN A 133 7.73 6.91 -11.52
CA GLN A 133 8.42 6.72 -12.80
C GLN A 133 9.91 7.11 -12.78
N GLU A 134 10.34 7.95 -11.84
CA GLU A 134 11.74 8.39 -11.69
C GLU A 134 12.55 7.51 -10.71
N ALA A 135 11.88 6.64 -9.95
CA ALA A 135 12.49 5.79 -8.93
C ALA A 135 12.75 4.35 -9.39
N ASP A 136 12.23 3.98 -10.56
CA ASP A 136 12.42 2.70 -11.24
C ASP A 136 13.53 2.83 -12.30
#